data_AF-A0AAJ2H8B0-F1
#
_entry.id   AF-A0AAJ2H8B0-F1
#
_cell.length_a   1.000
_cell.length_b   1.000
_cell.length_c   1.000
_cell.angle_alpha   90.00
_cell.angle_beta   90.00
_cell.angle_gamma   90.00
#
_symmetry.space_group_name_H-M   'P 1'
#
loop_
_entity.id
_entity.type
_entity.pdbx_description
1 polymer ?
#
loop_
_entity_poly.entity_id
_entity_poly.type
_entity_poly.pdbx_seq_one_letter_code
_entity_poly.pdbx_strand_id
1 'polypeptide(L)'
;MRPDLFARLHSPYYIFAPAFATQSEEALLLHRLCHALNLWGEEAYVTEEGSTSLRTPRLTQELINAHLAAGRNPIVIYAGSVAGNPLSAVNVVRFLLKPGQAALAGELPLAWQPGLGGGGVPLLELPPVPTADLASRRELWAGQLDDFILASQRRFNAPPAAPAFAPAPVPTRRKKRLVVYSVESTWSPCPQIRLIRPFAHLQDEWELVWGIQNGQLQSNYLADADLILLHRYTPGLMSLDVLRTIFSSKVPIIYESDDLLNEIPADHPEAQQGAAWKTGIEFAVRHAKAVVVSTEFLAAKYRELNAAVHVLPNYIDFDLFYRPVPQSTAPDGRINIGLLGSSIQPSNFALVDQALRALVERYGTRLHIDFVGWECPQGWAGHPLTTFHTFVHQYVDYAAQLRQWNWDIALIPLASDEYNQCKSYIKWLDYSAAGIASVFSDVSVYSQVVTHEVTGLLMPNSSQAWLDAITQLIESPGKRHALAAAGQKEVREGFDLAAKAAHYHDVYSRCLAP
;
A
#
# COMPACT_ATOMS: atom_id res chain seq x y z
N MET A 1 10.58 38.50 14.54
CA MET A 1 9.18 38.29 14.95
C MET A 1 9.19 37.32 16.13
N ARG A 2 8.44 37.54 17.22
CA ARG A 2 8.33 36.50 18.26
C ARG A 2 7.51 35.35 17.67
N PRO A 3 7.97 34.08 17.76
CA PRO A 3 7.17 32.97 17.26
C PRO A 3 5.84 32.93 17.99
N ASP A 4 4.75 32.80 17.23
CA ASP A 4 3.42 32.63 17.80
C ASP A 4 3.38 31.27 18.51
N LEU A 5 3.22 31.31 19.83
CA LEU A 5 3.20 30.14 20.70
C LEU A 5 2.10 29.13 20.35
N PHE A 6 1.09 29.57 19.59
CA PHE A 6 -0.04 28.74 19.18
C PHE A 6 -0.04 28.46 17.66
N ALA A 7 0.99 28.90 16.94
CA ALA A 7 1.11 28.59 15.52
C ALA A 7 1.24 27.08 15.32
N ARG A 8 0.52 26.57 14.32
CA ARG A 8 0.70 25.19 13.87
C ARG A 8 2.10 25.01 13.32
N LEU A 9 2.71 23.88 13.65
CA LEU A 9 3.96 23.48 13.02
C LEU A 9 3.74 23.32 11.51
N HIS A 10 4.73 23.79 10.75
CA HIS A 10 4.81 23.63 9.32
C HIS A 10 4.80 22.15 8.91
N SER A 11 4.53 21.83 7.65
CA SER A 11 4.74 20.47 7.14
C SER A 11 6.24 20.16 7.10
N PRO A 12 6.68 18.95 7.49
CA PRO A 12 8.08 18.56 7.35
C PRO A 12 8.43 18.36 5.86
N TYR A 13 9.68 18.58 5.48
CA TYR A 13 10.19 18.31 4.15
C TYR A 13 10.89 16.96 4.10
N TYR A 14 10.46 16.09 3.18
CA TYR A 14 11.18 14.84 2.88
C TYR A 14 11.87 14.99 1.53
N ILE A 15 13.18 14.90 1.52
CA ILE A 15 13.99 15.09 0.32
C ILE A 15 14.47 13.74 -0.15
N PHE A 16 13.95 13.29 -1.29
CA PHE A 16 14.36 12.05 -1.93
C PHE A 16 15.72 12.27 -2.59
N ALA A 17 16.77 11.94 -1.85
CA ALA A 17 18.15 12.20 -2.22
C ALA A 17 18.99 10.92 -2.14
N PRO A 18 19.91 10.68 -3.09
CA PRO A 18 20.92 9.62 -2.94
C PRO A 18 21.77 9.84 -1.69
N ALA A 19 22.43 8.78 -1.21
CA ALA A 19 23.34 8.87 -0.07
C ALA A 19 24.44 9.93 -0.31
N PHE A 20 24.77 10.71 0.72
CA PHE A 20 25.78 11.78 0.60
C PHE A 20 27.15 11.23 0.15
N ALA A 21 27.48 10.00 0.54
CA ALA A 21 28.70 9.29 0.17
C ALA A 21 28.85 9.08 -1.36
N THR A 22 27.76 9.11 -2.13
CA THR A 22 27.83 8.99 -3.60
C THR A 22 28.58 10.15 -4.25
N GLN A 23 28.68 11.31 -3.58
CA GLN A 23 29.32 12.53 -4.09
C GLN A 23 28.83 12.95 -5.48
N SER A 24 27.63 12.50 -5.87
CA SER A 24 26.99 12.94 -7.11
C SER A 24 26.55 14.40 -6.98
N GLU A 25 26.54 15.10 -8.10
CA GLU A 25 26.05 16.50 -8.18
C GLU A 25 24.64 16.64 -7.57
N GLU A 26 23.75 15.69 -7.83
CA GLU A 26 22.40 15.61 -7.27
C GLU A 26 22.42 15.42 -5.75
N ALA A 27 23.19 14.47 -5.23
CA ALA A 27 23.29 14.24 -3.79
C ALA A 27 23.83 15.47 -3.07
N LEU A 28 24.90 16.09 -3.58
CA LEU A 28 25.49 17.27 -2.94
C LEU A 28 24.49 18.43 -2.85
N LEU A 29 23.69 18.67 -3.88
CA LEU A 29 22.73 19.77 -3.93
C LEU A 29 21.50 19.52 -3.05
N LEU A 30 20.93 18.32 -3.08
CA LEU A 30 19.76 17.98 -2.25
C LEU A 30 20.09 17.95 -0.75
N HIS A 31 21.27 17.45 -0.38
CA HIS A 31 21.74 17.49 1.00
C HIS A 31 22.03 18.92 1.46
N ARG A 32 22.56 19.78 0.59
CA ARG A 32 22.73 21.21 0.89
C ARG A 32 21.38 21.94 1.04
N LEU A 33 20.37 21.60 0.25
CA LEU A 33 18.99 22.12 0.42
C LEU A 33 18.39 21.65 1.75
N CYS A 34 18.51 20.37 2.10
CA CYS A 34 18.08 19.84 3.40
C CYS A 34 18.75 20.62 4.55
N HIS A 35 20.05 20.85 4.44
CA HIS A 35 20.80 21.62 5.42
C HIS A 35 20.28 23.06 5.54
N ALA A 36 20.05 23.75 4.43
CA ALA A 36 19.54 25.12 4.42
C ALA A 36 18.16 25.22 5.07
N LEU A 37 17.22 24.33 4.73
CA LEU A 37 15.89 24.28 5.34
C LEU A 37 15.97 24.10 6.87
N ASN A 38 16.83 23.17 7.32
CA ASN A 38 17.06 22.93 8.75
C ASN A 38 17.73 24.12 9.48
N LEU A 39 18.52 24.94 8.78
CA LEU A 39 19.07 26.18 9.34
C LEU A 39 18.01 27.29 9.42
N TRP A 40 17.04 27.29 8.51
CA TRP A 40 15.88 28.19 8.50
C TRP A 40 14.78 27.82 9.50
N GLY A 41 14.99 26.75 10.28
CA GLY A 41 14.05 26.31 11.32
C GLY A 41 12.94 25.39 10.83
N GLU A 42 12.97 24.98 9.56
CA GLU A 42 12.08 23.94 9.03
C GLU A 42 12.59 22.55 9.44
N GLU A 43 11.69 21.58 9.50
CA GLU A 43 12.04 20.17 9.73
C GLU A 43 12.26 19.48 8.37
N ALA A 44 13.50 19.25 7.98
CA ALA A 44 13.86 18.63 6.70
C ALA A 44 14.72 17.38 6.88
N TYR A 45 14.41 16.32 6.11
CA TYR A 45 15.06 15.01 6.20
C TYR A 45 15.40 14.46 4.82
N VAL A 46 16.46 13.66 4.72
CA VAL A 46 16.85 12.94 3.49
C VAL A 46 16.49 11.46 3.56
N THR A 47 16.12 10.83 2.44
CA THR A 47 15.70 9.42 2.41
C THR A 47 16.84 8.43 2.67
N GLU A 48 18.03 8.76 2.20
CA GLU A 48 19.24 7.94 2.36
C GLU A 48 20.18 8.47 3.44
N GLU A 49 21.36 7.86 3.57
CA GLU A 49 22.36 8.27 4.56
C GLU A 49 22.80 9.74 4.38
N GLY A 50 22.66 10.51 5.45
CA GLY A 50 23.00 11.93 5.56
C GLY A 50 24.50 12.21 5.61
N SER A 51 24.86 13.48 5.60
CA SER A 51 26.22 13.96 5.85
C SER A 51 26.50 14.17 7.33
N THR A 52 27.73 13.91 7.77
CA THR A 52 28.24 14.28 9.10
C THR A 52 28.67 15.74 9.20
N SER A 53 28.87 16.42 8.07
CA SER A 53 29.29 17.83 8.01
C SER A 53 28.14 18.82 7.76
N LEU A 54 26.96 18.32 7.40
CA LEU A 54 25.76 19.12 7.13
C LEU A 54 24.60 18.62 7.99
N ARG A 55 23.70 19.51 8.43
CA ARG A 55 22.47 19.16 9.16
C ARG A 55 21.46 18.48 8.23
N THR A 56 21.67 17.20 7.97
CA THR A 56 20.94 16.39 7.00
C THR A 56 20.47 15.09 7.65
N PRO A 57 19.56 15.18 8.64
CA PRO A 57 19.10 14.00 9.34
C PRO A 57 18.43 13.03 8.37
N ARG A 58 18.73 11.74 8.54
CA ARG A 58 18.07 10.69 7.80
C ARG A 58 16.61 10.60 8.22
N LEU A 59 15.73 10.50 7.24
CA LEU A 59 14.32 10.19 7.45
C LEU A 59 14.21 8.75 7.94
N THR A 60 13.73 8.57 9.16
CA THR A 60 13.49 7.24 9.73
C THR A 60 12.00 6.94 9.80
N GLN A 61 11.65 5.66 9.94
CA GLN A 61 10.26 5.26 10.08
C GLN A 61 9.63 5.84 11.35
N GLU A 62 10.39 6.00 12.44
CA GLU A 62 9.89 6.61 13.68
C GLU A 62 9.51 8.08 13.47
N LEU A 63 10.31 8.83 12.70
CA LEU A 63 10.01 10.23 12.36
C LEU A 63 8.79 10.34 11.46
N ILE A 64 8.67 9.46 10.46
CA ILE A 64 7.47 9.38 9.61
C ILE A 64 6.25 9.13 10.49
N ASN A 65 6.31 8.15 11.40
CA ASN A 65 5.23 7.82 12.31
C ASN A 65 4.89 8.98 13.25
N ALA A 66 5.90 9.72 13.74
CA ALA A 66 5.70 10.88 14.61
C ALA A 66 5.00 12.05 13.88
N HIS A 67 5.43 12.36 12.64
CA HIS A 67 4.76 13.38 11.82
C HIS A 67 3.33 12.99 11.46
N LEU A 68 3.10 11.71 11.16
CA LEU A 68 1.76 11.18 10.93
C LEU A 68 0.88 11.26 12.17
N ALA A 69 1.39 10.89 13.36
CA ALA A 69 0.67 11.00 14.63
C ALA A 69 0.30 12.46 14.95
N ALA A 70 1.11 13.42 14.49
CA ALA A 70 0.85 14.85 14.61
C ALA A 70 -0.05 15.41 13.49
N GLY A 71 -0.52 14.59 12.54
CA GLY A 71 -1.35 15.03 11.41
C GLY A 71 -0.61 15.92 10.41
N ARG A 72 0.71 15.84 10.36
CA ARG A 72 1.57 16.69 9.52
C ARG A 72 1.96 15.95 8.24
N ASN A 73 1.27 16.27 7.15
CA ASN A 73 1.58 15.70 5.83
C ASN A 73 2.88 16.28 5.28
N PRO A 74 3.87 15.47 4.88
CA PRO A 74 5.16 15.97 4.43
C PRO A 74 5.06 16.63 3.05
N ILE A 75 5.92 17.62 2.80
CA ILE A 75 6.20 18.14 1.46
C ILE A 75 7.39 17.35 0.92
N VAL A 76 7.17 16.55 -0.11
CA VAL A 76 8.20 15.66 -0.64
C VAL A 76 8.87 16.27 -1.86
N ILE A 77 10.19 16.40 -1.79
CA ILE A 77 11.04 16.95 -2.84
C ILE A 77 11.72 15.79 -3.59
N TYR A 78 11.45 15.65 -4.87
CA TYR A 78 12.15 14.71 -5.76
C TYR A 78 13.06 15.44 -6.72
N ALA A 79 14.23 14.90 -7.04
CA ALA A 79 14.96 15.38 -8.22
C ALA A 79 14.15 15.14 -9.51
N GLY A 80 14.39 15.96 -10.52
CA GLY A 80 13.74 15.86 -11.84
C GLY A 80 14.12 14.58 -12.59
N SER A 81 15.25 13.96 -12.23
CA SER A 81 15.69 12.64 -12.67
C SER A 81 14.83 11.49 -12.09
N VAL A 82 14.12 11.73 -10.98
CA VAL A 82 13.30 10.72 -10.31
C VAL A 82 11.93 10.62 -11.00
N ALA A 83 11.70 9.51 -11.69
CA ALA A 83 10.44 9.21 -12.36
C ALA A 83 9.31 8.92 -11.35
N GLY A 84 8.10 9.42 -11.65
CA GLY A 84 6.91 9.14 -10.85
C GLY A 84 6.96 9.72 -9.44
N ASN A 85 6.08 9.29 -8.55
CA ASN A 85 5.99 9.73 -7.14
C ASN A 85 6.34 8.55 -6.20
N PRO A 86 7.63 8.19 -6.02
CA PRO A 86 8.04 6.98 -5.28
C PRO A 86 7.54 6.88 -3.82
N LEU A 87 7.25 8.00 -3.16
CA LEU A 87 6.71 8.01 -1.79
C LEU A 87 5.19 8.23 -1.79
N SER A 88 4.55 8.20 -2.96
CA SER A 88 3.11 8.43 -3.16
C SER A 88 2.58 9.63 -2.39
N ALA A 89 3.41 10.67 -2.25
CA ALA A 89 3.13 11.80 -1.40
C ALA A 89 2.03 12.69 -2.00
N VAL A 90 1.17 13.23 -1.14
CA VAL A 90 0.11 14.15 -1.53
C VAL A 90 0.69 15.50 -1.95
N ASN A 91 1.70 15.97 -1.20
CA ASN A 91 2.35 17.25 -1.43
C ASN A 91 3.73 16.99 -2.05
N VAL A 92 3.84 17.20 -3.36
CA VAL A 92 5.09 16.96 -4.10
C VAL A 92 5.67 18.27 -4.57
N VAL A 93 6.99 18.33 -4.64
CA VAL A 93 7.78 19.36 -5.31
C VAL A 93 8.85 18.66 -6.14
N ARG A 94 9.10 19.13 -7.36
CA ARG A 94 10.17 18.60 -8.23
C ARG A 94 11.37 19.54 -8.23
N PHE A 95 12.57 19.00 -8.16
CA PHE A 95 13.84 19.72 -8.11
C PHE A 95 14.64 19.47 -9.38
N LEU A 96 14.73 20.45 -10.27
CA LEU A 96 15.39 20.31 -11.58
C LEU A 96 16.87 20.70 -11.50
N LEU A 97 17.72 19.78 -11.95
CA LEU A 97 19.17 19.95 -12.07
C LEU A 97 19.56 20.13 -13.55
N LYS A 98 20.36 21.14 -13.88
CA LYS A 98 21.02 21.24 -15.20
C LYS A 98 22.47 20.73 -15.08
N PRO A 99 23.01 19.99 -16.06
CA PRO A 99 24.37 19.44 -15.98
C PRO A 99 25.44 20.52 -15.77
N GLY A 100 26.42 20.26 -14.87
CA GLY A 100 27.60 21.12 -14.67
C GLY A 100 27.42 22.26 -13.65
N GLN A 101 26.34 22.24 -12.86
CA GLN A 101 26.01 23.26 -11.86
C GLN A 101 26.71 23.05 -10.52
N ALA A 102 27.03 21.81 -10.11
CA ALA A 102 27.82 21.51 -8.91
C ALA A 102 29.30 21.86 -9.09
N ALA A 103 29.84 21.74 -10.31
CA ALA A 103 31.25 22.02 -10.60
C ALA A 103 31.61 23.52 -10.52
N LEU A 104 30.63 24.42 -10.67
CA LEU A 104 30.81 25.87 -10.59
C LEU A 104 30.53 26.43 -9.19
N ALA A 105 30.11 25.61 -8.22
CA ALA A 105 29.45 26.12 -7.03
C ALA A 105 30.06 25.58 -5.72
N GLY A 106 31.05 26.31 -5.22
CA GLY A 106 31.40 26.32 -3.79
C GLY A 106 30.30 26.90 -2.89
N GLU A 107 29.11 27.15 -3.43
CA GLU A 107 27.98 27.85 -2.82
C GLU A 107 26.62 27.30 -3.32
N LEU A 108 25.51 27.67 -2.67
CA LEU A 108 24.14 27.17 -2.89
C LEU A 108 23.38 28.01 -3.93
N PRO A 109 23.12 27.59 -5.18
CA PRO A 109 22.07 28.21 -5.97
C PRO A 109 20.71 27.60 -5.57
N LEU A 110 19.66 28.40 -5.42
CA LEU A 110 18.26 27.96 -5.38
C LEU A 110 17.47 29.04 -6.12
N ALA A 111 16.62 28.72 -7.10
CA ALA A 111 15.57 29.63 -7.53
C ALA A 111 14.23 28.96 -7.65
N TRP A 112 13.22 29.74 -7.35
CA TRP A 112 11.83 29.36 -7.44
C TRP A 112 11.17 30.16 -8.55
N GLN A 113 10.55 29.48 -9.52
CA GLN A 113 9.70 30.13 -10.52
C GLN A 113 8.25 29.69 -10.34
N PRO A 114 7.30 30.62 -10.18
CA PRO A 114 5.88 30.30 -10.26
C PRO A 114 5.48 30.07 -11.72
N GLY A 115 5.34 28.80 -12.15
CA GLY A 115 4.88 28.47 -13.51
C GLY A 115 4.55 26.99 -13.71
N LEU A 116 3.33 26.71 -14.19
CA LEU A 116 2.78 25.39 -14.49
C LEU A 116 3.33 24.83 -15.82
N GLY A 117 4.10 23.74 -15.76
CA GLY A 117 4.23 22.81 -16.89
C GLY A 117 2.95 21.96 -16.97
N GLY A 118 2.36 21.84 -18.16
CA GLY A 118 1.02 21.29 -18.39
C GLY A 118 0.63 20.11 -17.50
N GLY A 119 -0.40 20.31 -16.67
CA GLY A 119 -1.00 19.28 -15.80
C GLY A 119 -0.17 18.84 -14.59
N GLY A 120 1.01 19.41 -14.34
CA GLY A 120 1.99 18.95 -13.34
C GLY A 120 2.33 19.94 -12.22
N VAL A 121 2.80 19.35 -11.11
CA VAL A 121 3.34 19.93 -9.87
C VAL A 121 4.47 20.94 -10.12
N PRO A 122 4.59 22.06 -9.37
CA PRO A 122 5.63 23.07 -9.55
C PRO A 122 7.07 22.54 -9.41
N LEU A 123 7.99 23.15 -10.17
CA LEU A 123 9.41 22.82 -10.27
C LEU A 123 10.26 23.87 -9.53
N LEU A 124 11.28 23.42 -8.80
CA LEU A 124 12.38 24.22 -8.28
C LEU A 124 13.53 24.17 -9.29
N GLU A 125 14.03 25.33 -9.72
CA GLU A 125 15.12 25.42 -10.71
C GLU A 125 16.38 26.04 -10.09
N LEU A 126 17.54 25.71 -10.65
CA LEU A 126 18.79 26.38 -10.31
C LEU A 126 19.14 27.40 -11.39
N PRO A 127 19.15 28.72 -11.10
CA PRO A 127 19.61 29.68 -12.08
C PRO A 127 21.15 29.69 -12.07
N PRO A 128 21.79 30.02 -13.20
CA PRO A 128 23.16 30.50 -13.18
C PRO A 128 23.16 31.86 -12.49
N VAL A 129 23.73 31.97 -11.29
CA VAL A 129 23.88 33.29 -10.64
C VAL A 129 24.91 34.11 -11.43
N PRO A 130 24.58 35.31 -11.95
CA PRO A 130 25.54 36.19 -12.60
C PRO A 130 26.54 36.78 -11.59
N THR A 131 27.58 37.44 -12.09
CA THR A 131 28.73 38.08 -11.43
C THR A 131 28.42 39.08 -10.29
N ALA A 132 27.70 38.66 -9.24
CA ALA A 132 27.40 39.44 -8.04
C ALA A 132 28.37 39.07 -6.89
N ASP A 133 28.62 40.01 -5.98
CA ASP A 133 29.43 39.75 -4.78
C ASP A 133 28.74 38.80 -3.79
N LEU A 134 29.54 38.24 -2.86
CA LEU A 134 29.10 37.21 -1.90
C LEU A 134 27.94 37.68 -1.00
N ALA A 135 27.89 38.96 -0.64
CA ALA A 135 26.86 39.51 0.24
C ALA A 135 25.51 39.59 -0.48
N SER A 136 25.50 40.13 -1.70
CA SER A 136 24.32 40.25 -2.54
C SER A 136 23.74 38.87 -2.90
N ARG A 137 24.62 37.88 -3.11
CA ARG A 137 24.20 36.49 -3.37
C ARG A 137 23.55 35.83 -2.16
N ARG A 138 24.07 36.06 -0.96
CA ARG A 138 23.48 35.54 0.29
C ARG A 138 22.10 36.12 0.56
N GLU A 139 21.92 37.42 0.38
CA GLU A 139 20.63 38.08 0.58
C GLU A 139 19.58 37.59 -0.43
N LEU A 140 19.98 37.42 -1.69
CA LEU A 140 19.13 36.83 -2.72
C LEU A 140 18.69 35.40 -2.35
N TRP A 141 19.59 34.54 -1.89
CA TRP A 141 19.25 33.18 -1.49
C TRP A 141 18.35 33.11 -0.26
N ALA A 142 18.59 33.98 0.71
CA ALA A 142 17.73 34.09 1.89
C ALA A 142 16.28 34.41 1.47
N GLY A 143 16.10 35.42 0.60
CA GLY A 143 14.79 35.77 0.05
C GLY A 143 14.16 34.63 -0.76
N GLN A 144 14.93 33.94 -1.60
CA GLN A 144 14.41 32.82 -2.41
C GLN A 144 14.01 31.61 -1.57
N LEU A 145 14.75 31.31 -0.49
CA LEU A 145 14.42 30.23 0.43
C LEU A 145 13.19 30.59 1.28
N ASP A 146 13.09 31.84 1.75
CA ASP A 146 11.91 32.36 2.45
C ASP A 146 10.65 32.26 1.57
N ASP A 147 10.75 32.70 0.31
CA ASP A 147 9.65 32.61 -0.65
C ASP A 147 9.26 31.15 -0.93
N PHE A 148 10.25 30.26 -1.09
CA PHE A 148 10.00 28.83 -1.29
C PHE A 148 9.26 28.20 -0.10
N ILE A 149 9.75 28.44 1.12
CA ILE A 149 9.14 27.92 2.35
C ILE A 149 7.72 28.48 2.47
N LEU A 150 7.56 29.79 2.33
CA LEU A 150 6.25 30.44 2.46
C LEU A 150 5.25 29.93 1.43
N ALA A 151 5.66 29.81 0.16
CA ALA A 151 4.79 29.36 -0.92
C ALA A 151 4.41 27.89 -0.79
N SER A 152 5.37 27.01 -0.52
CA SER A 152 5.12 25.57 -0.39
C SER A 152 4.27 25.28 0.86
N GLN A 153 4.62 25.86 2.01
CA GLN A 153 3.82 25.72 3.23
C GLN A 153 2.41 26.29 3.05
N ARG A 154 2.23 27.49 2.46
CA ARG A 154 0.88 28.03 2.19
C ARG A 154 0.10 27.20 1.20
N ARG A 155 0.72 26.65 0.16
CA ARG A 155 0.03 25.88 -0.88
C ARG A 155 -0.53 24.56 -0.35
N PHE A 156 0.22 23.92 0.55
CA PHE A 156 -0.10 22.59 1.07
C PHE A 156 -0.77 22.63 2.45
N ASN A 157 -0.65 23.74 3.18
CA ASN A 157 -1.26 23.96 4.50
C ASN A 157 -2.18 25.21 4.54
N ALA A 158 -2.76 25.61 3.41
CA ALA A 158 -3.65 26.77 3.35
C ALA A 158 -4.77 26.64 4.40
N PRO A 159 -5.08 27.71 5.17
CA PRO A 159 -6.30 27.72 5.98
C PRO A 159 -7.51 27.53 5.06
N PRO A 160 -8.58 26.85 5.51
CA PRO A 160 -9.76 26.62 4.69
C PRO A 160 -10.30 27.97 4.18
N ALA A 161 -10.45 28.10 2.87
CA ALA A 161 -10.99 29.31 2.26
C ALA A 161 -12.44 29.52 2.74
N ALA A 162 -12.78 30.76 3.10
CA ALA A 162 -14.18 31.15 3.25
C ALA A 162 -14.90 30.92 1.91
N PRO A 163 -16.16 30.43 1.91
CA PRO A 163 -16.82 29.99 0.70
C PRO A 163 -17.02 31.18 -0.26
N ALA A 164 -16.37 31.12 -1.41
CA ALA A 164 -16.62 32.04 -2.52
C ALA A 164 -17.88 31.58 -3.28
N PHE A 165 -18.82 32.49 -3.47
CA PHE A 165 -20.03 32.26 -4.26
C PHE A 165 -19.68 31.90 -5.71
N ALA A 166 -19.88 30.63 -6.08
CA ALA A 166 -19.87 30.14 -7.45
C ALA A 166 -21.28 30.26 -8.06
N PRO A 167 -21.41 30.41 -9.40
CA PRO A 167 -22.71 30.59 -10.05
C PRO A 167 -23.58 29.33 -9.86
N ALA A 168 -24.90 29.53 -9.89
CA ALA A 168 -25.91 28.59 -9.40
C ALA A 168 -25.65 27.13 -9.84
N PRO A 169 -25.59 26.18 -8.87
CA PRO A 169 -25.31 24.79 -9.19
C PRO A 169 -26.51 24.19 -9.94
N VAL A 170 -26.21 23.54 -11.07
CA VAL A 170 -27.04 22.44 -11.56
C VAL A 170 -27.19 21.47 -10.38
N PRO A 171 -28.41 21.00 -10.03
CA PRO A 171 -28.61 20.18 -8.84
C PRO A 171 -27.85 18.87 -8.97
N THR A 172 -26.64 18.82 -8.43
CA THR A 172 -25.88 17.59 -8.25
C THR A 172 -26.47 16.87 -7.04
N ARG A 173 -26.82 15.61 -7.24
CA ARG A 173 -27.30 14.74 -6.17
C ARG A 173 -26.22 14.71 -5.07
N ARG A 174 -26.59 14.99 -3.82
CA ARG A 174 -25.67 14.89 -2.68
C ARG A 174 -25.02 13.51 -2.66
N LYS A 175 -23.69 13.45 -2.57
CA LYS A 175 -22.93 12.20 -2.40
C LYS A 175 -23.29 11.54 -1.07
N LYS A 176 -23.38 10.21 -1.05
CA LYS A 176 -23.57 9.42 0.16
C LYS A 176 -22.27 9.43 0.97
N ARG A 177 -22.32 9.77 2.24
CA ARG A 177 -21.14 9.85 3.12
C ARG A 177 -20.95 8.54 3.86
N LEU A 178 -19.86 7.83 3.57
CA LEU A 178 -19.42 6.63 4.27
C LEU A 178 -18.33 7.00 5.28
N VAL A 179 -18.66 6.93 6.57
CA VAL A 179 -17.69 7.15 7.65
C VAL A 179 -17.04 5.83 8.03
N VAL A 180 -15.72 5.73 7.86
CA VAL A 180 -14.92 4.53 8.09
C VAL A 180 -14.13 4.65 9.38
N TYR A 181 -14.42 3.80 10.37
CA TYR A 181 -13.58 3.62 11.54
C TYR A 181 -12.62 2.45 11.29
N SER A 182 -11.37 2.78 10.96
CA SER A 182 -10.28 1.83 10.87
C SER A 182 -9.03 2.35 11.57
N VAL A 183 -8.36 1.49 12.32
CA VAL A 183 -7.01 1.75 12.83
C VAL A 183 -5.92 1.39 11.82
N GLU A 184 -6.27 0.71 10.74
CA GLU A 184 -5.34 0.41 9.67
C GLU A 184 -5.03 1.67 8.86
N SER A 185 -3.77 1.80 8.47
CA SER A 185 -3.32 2.97 7.72
C SER A 185 -3.89 2.95 6.31
N THR A 186 -4.19 4.13 5.77
CA THR A 186 -4.79 4.24 4.43
C THR A 186 -3.90 3.70 3.30
N TRP A 187 -2.60 3.54 3.49
CA TRP A 187 -1.68 2.93 2.52
C TRP A 187 -1.53 1.40 2.67
N SER A 188 -2.06 0.80 3.75
CA SER A 188 -1.97 -0.66 3.92
C SER A 188 -2.88 -1.39 2.93
N PRO A 189 -2.60 -2.68 2.64
CA PRO A 189 -3.34 -3.42 1.62
C PRO A 189 -4.85 -3.46 1.88
N CYS A 190 -5.31 -3.79 3.08
CA CYS A 190 -6.74 -4.02 3.33
C CYS A 190 -7.59 -2.76 3.05
N PRO A 191 -7.30 -1.56 3.62
CA PRO A 191 -7.99 -0.33 3.24
C PRO A 191 -7.90 0.01 1.76
N GLN A 192 -6.76 -0.25 1.11
CA GLN A 192 -6.58 0.01 -0.33
C GLN A 192 -7.49 -0.87 -1.19
N ILE A 193 -7.51 -2.17 -0.91
CA ILE A 193 -8.25 -3.19 -1.66
C ILE A 193 -9.76 -3.11 -1.38
N ARG A 194 -10.14 -2.93 -0.11
CA ARG A 194 -11.54 -3.05 0.33
C ARG A 194 -12.30 -1.73 0.30
N LEU A 195 -11.62 -0.58 0.33
CA LEU A 195 -12.27 0.72 0.51
C LEU A 195 -11.76 1.77 -0.47
N ILE A 196 -10.48 2.17 -0.38
CA ILE A 196 -10.00 3.40 -1.04
C ILE A 196 -10.08 3.31 -2.56
N ARG A 197 -9.52 2.24 -3.15
CA ARG A 197 -9.44 2.13 -4.61
C ARG A 197 -10.80 1.82 -5.23
N PRO A 198 -11.63 0.91 -4.69
CA PRO A 198 -12.99 0.73 -5.19
C PRO A 198 -13.82 2.00 -5.15
N PHE A 199 -13.78 2.74 -4.03
CA PHE A 199 -14.56 3.97 -3.90
C PHE A 199 -13.98 5.16 -4.67
N ALA A 200 -12.72 5.12 -5.09
CA ALA A 200 -12.19 6.09 -6.05
C ALA A 200 -12.94 6.02 -7.41
N HIS A 201 -13.38 4.83 -7.82
CA HIS A 201 -14.26 4.65 -8.99
C HIS A 201 -15.71 5.07 -8.74
N LEU A 202 -16.10 5.26 -7.48
CA LEU A 202 -17.46 5.64 -7.07
C LEU A 202 -17.52 7.07 -6.50
N GLN A 203 -16.50 7.88 -6.75
CA GLN A 203 -16.35 9.21 -6.15
C GLN A 203 -17.49 10.17 -6.47
N ASP A 204 -18.25 9.96 -7.54
CA ASP A 204 -19.40 10.78 -7.89
C ASP A 204 -20.65 10.45 -7.06
N GLU A 205 -20.67 9.28 -6.44
CA GLU A 205 -21.81 8.74 -5.67
C GLU A 205 -21.52 8.69 -4.18
N TRP A 206 -20.27 8.44 -3.80
CA TRP A 206 -19.84 8.22 -2.43
C TRP A 206 -18.68 9.14 -2.05
N GLU A 207 -18.69 9.58 -0.79
CA GLU A 207 -17.60 10.26 -0.13
C GLU A 207 -17.10 9.39 1.03
N LEU A 208 -15.80 9.10 1.06
CA LEU A 208 -15.16 8.39 2.17
C LEU A 208 -14.63 9.39 3.19
N VAL A 209 -15.01 9.19 4.45
CA VAL A 209 -14.56 10.02 5.57
C VAL A 209 -13.96 9.10 6.64
N TRP A 210 -12.70 9.34 7.00
CA TRP A 210 -12.03 8.56 8.04
C TRP A 210 -12.42 9.06 9.43
N GLY A 211 -13.06 8.18 10.20
CA GLY A 211 -13.60 8.45 11.54
C GLY A 211 -12.55 8.45 12.65
N ILE A 212 -11.32 8.02 12.36
CA ILE A 212 -10.18 8.08 13.30
C ILE A 212 -9.17 9.06 12.74
N GLN A 213 -8.87 10.11 13.51
CA GLN A 213 -7.88 11.14 13.15
C GLN A 213 -6.96 11.35 14.34
N ASN A 214 -5.64 11.32 14.12
CA ASN A 214 -4.63 11.44 15.17
C ASN A 214 -4.85 10.47 16.36
N GLY A 215 -5.29 9.24 16.06
CA GLY A 215 -5.62 8.23 17.06
C GLY A 215 -6.89 8.48 17.88
N GLN A 216 -7.65 9.54 17.55
CA GLN A 216 -8.88 9.90 18.26
C GLN A 216 -10.11 9.63 17.38
N LEU A 217 -11.14 9.01 17.96
CA LEU A 217 -12.43 8.84 17.31
C LEU A 217 -13.12 10.19 17.17
N GLN A 218 -13.52 10.51 15.95
CA GLN A 218 -14.23 11.72 15.60
C GLN A 218 -15.73 11.46 15.68
N SER A 219 -16.36 11.85 16.79
CA SER A 219 -17.79 11.62 17.04
C SER A 219 -18.71 12.59 16.30
N ASN A 220 -18.20 13.76 15.91
CA ASN A 220 -18.92 14.76 15.12
C ASN A 220 -19.35 14.23 13.74
N TYR A 221 -18.63 13.27 13.17
CA TYR A 221 -18.98 12.68 11.87
C TYR A 221 -20.17 11.72 11.93
N LEU A 222 -20.57 11.27 13.12
CA LEU A 222 -21.72 10.36 13.29
C LEU A 222 -23.05 11.00 12.87
N ALA A 223 -23.19 12.32 12.99
CA ALA A 223 -24.44 13.03 12.71
C ALA A 223 -24.68 13.26 11.20
N ASP A 224 -23.61 13.36 10.41
CA ASP A 224 -23.68 13.69 8.98
C ASP A 224 -23.45 12.47 8.07
N ALA A 225 -23.19 11.30 8.65
CA ALA A 225 -22.97 10.06 7.93
C ALA A 225 -24.29 9.50 7.35
N ASP A 226 -24.21 8.98 6.13
CA ASP A 226 -25.30 8.18 5.55
C ASP A 226 -25.12 6.70 5.93
N LEU A 227 -23.86 6.25 6.11
CA LEU A 227 -23.47 4.90 6.53
C LEU A 227 -22.18 4.98 7.36
N ILE A 228 -22.10 4.17 8.41
CA ILE A 228 -20.89 3.99 9.21
C ILE A 228 -20.35 2.58 8.99
N LEU A 229 -19.05 2.44 8.80
CA LEU A 229 -18.36 1.17 8.66
C LEU A 229 -17.32 1.00 9.76
N LEU A 230 -17.42 -0.10 10.49
CA LEU A 230 -16.39 -0.54 11.43
C LEU A 230 -15.51 -1.62 10.77
N HIS A 231 -14.22 -1.34 10.61
CA HIS A 231 -13.34 -2.11 9.73
C HIS A 231 -12.49 -3.13 10.49
N ARG A 232 -12.54 -4.41 10.06
CA ARG A 232 -11.66 -5.50 10.51
C ARG A 232 -11.56 -5.61 12.03
N TYR A 233 -10.35 -5.53 12.61
CA TYR A 233 -10.13 -5.69 14.05
C TYR A 233 -10.38 -4.40 14.87
N THR A 234 -10.73 -3.30 14.21
CA THR A 234 -10.94 -1.99 14.85
C THR A 234 -11.96 -2.03 16.01
N PRO A 235 -13.13 -2.69 15.90
CA PRO A 235 -14.04 -2.85 17.03
C PRO A 235 -13.43 -3.56 18.22
N GLY A 236 -12.53 -4.52 17.97
CA GLY A 236 -11.83 -5.29 18.97
C GLY A 236 -10.88 -4.47 19.84
N LEU A 237 -10.51 -3.26 19.39
CA LEU A 237 -9.67 -2.33 20.15
C LEU A 237 -10.49 -1.30 20.93
N MET A 238 -11.81 -1.27 20.78
CA MET A 238 -12.70 -0.35 21.45
C MET A 238 -13.31 -1.01 22.69
N SER A 239 -13.55 -0.22 23.75
CA SER A 239 -14.35 -0.72 24.87
C SER A 239 -15.81 -0.92 24.42
N LEU A 240 -16.51 -1.84 25.08
CA LEU A 240 -17.94 -2.07 24.80
C LEU A 240 -18.79 -0.81 25.02
N ASP A 241 -18.40 0.09 25.93
CA ASP A 241 -19.12 1.35 26.15
C ASP A 241 -18.96 2.33 24.98
N VAL A 242 -17.77 2.38 24.37
CA VAL A 242 -17.56 3.14 23.13
C VAL A 242 -18.40 2.54 22.00
N LEU A 243 -18.40 1.22 21.84
CA LEU A 243 -19.21 0.55 20.83
C LEU A 243 -20.71 0.81 21.05
N ARG A 244 -21.22 0.65 22.27
CA ARG A 244 -22.62 0.99 22.62
C ARG A 244 -22.97 2.43 22.28
N THR A 245 -22.03 3.35 22.50
CA THR A 245 -22.21 4.77 22.15
C THR A 245 -22.31 4.95 20.64
N ILE A 246 -21.43 4.33 19.85
CA ILE A 246 -21.50 4.36 18.38
C ILE A 246 -22.83 3.77 17.90
N PHE A 247 -23.20 2.59 18.40
CA PHE A 247 -24.45 1.90 18.04
C PHE A 247 -25.73 2.55 18.57
N SER A 248 -25.63 3.59 19.42
CA SER A 248 -26.77 4.43 19.79
C SER A 248 -27.14 5.45 18.70
N SER A 249 -26.28 5.62 17.69
CA SER A 249 -26.55 6.46 16.52
C SER A 249 -27.76 5.95 15.74
N LYS A 250 -28.50 6.86 15.11
CA LYS A 250 -29.59 6.53 14.18
C LYS A 250 -29.08 6.17 12.77
N VAL A 251 -27.80 6.40 12.50
CA VAL A 251 -27.18 6.07 11.21
C VAL A 251 -26.96 4.56 11.13
N PRO A 252 -27.25 3.91 9.99
CA PRO A 252 -26.93 2.50 9.82
C PRO A 252 -25.43 2.25 9.99
N ILE A 253 -25.07 1.24 10.78
CA ILE A 253 -23.69 0.82 11.01
C ILE A 253 -23.50 -0.58 10.44
N ILE A 254 -22.45 -0.77 9.66
CA ILE A 254 -22.02 -2.07 9.14
C ILE A 254 -20.67 -2.47 9.68
N TYR A 255 -20.42 -3.77 9.68
CA TYR A 255 -19.11 -4.36 9.92
C TYR A 255 -18.55 -4.89 8.61
N GLU A 256 -17.26 -4.67 8.34
CA GLU A 256 -16.58 -5.18 7.14
C GLU A 256 -15.28 -5.90 7.53
N SER A 257 -15.07 -7.11 6.99
CA SER A 257 -13.84 -7.89 7.21
C SER A 257 -13.60 -8.89 6.08
N ASP A 258 -12.34 -9.11 5.73
CA ASP A 258 -11.88 -10.10 4.75
C ASP A 258 -11.15 -11.31 5.36
N ASP A 259 -11.02 -11.37 6.69
CA ASP A 259 -10.50 -12.51 7.47
C ASP A 259 -11.42 -12.85 8.66
N LEU A 260 -11.30 -14.07 9.19
CA LEU A 260 -11.97 -14.52 10.42
C LEU A 260 -11.21 -14.04 11.67
N LEU A 261 -11.34 -12.76 12.00
CA LEU A 261 -10.54 -12.08 13.04
C LEU A 261 -11.02 -12.32 14.48
N ASN A 262 -12.24 -12.85 14.66
CA ASN A 262 -12.81 -13.21 15.96
C ASN A 262 -12.49 -14.66 16.39
N GLU A 263 -11.85 -15.44 15.52
CA GLU A 263 -11.50 -16.84 15.76
C GLU A 263 -10.18 -17.20 15.06
N ILE A 264 -9.11 -16.53 15.50
CA ILE A 264 -7.76 -16.78 14.99
C ILE A 264 -7.20 -18.07 15.64
N PRO A 265 -6.66 -19.03 14.85
CA PRO A 265 -6.06 -20.26 15.38
C PRO A 265 -4.90 -20.01 16.33
N ALA A 266 -4.70 -20.92 17.30
CA ALA A 266 -3.68 -20.78 18.34
C ALA A 266 -2.23 -20.80 17.83
N ASP A 267 -1.99 -21.39 16.65
CA ASP A 267 -0.69 -21.45 15.98
C ASP A 267 -0.44 -20.25 15.05
N HIS A 268 -1.40 -19.33 14.91
CA HIS A 268 -1.23 -18.11 14.14
C HIS A 268 -0.41 -17.07 14.93
N PRO A 269 0.51 -16.30 14.30
CA PRO A 269 1.31 -15.28 14.99
C PRO A 269 0.49 -14.21 15.74
N GLU A 270 -0.74 -13.97 15.29
CA GLU A 270 -1.66 -12.97 15.87
C GLU A 270 -2.69 -13.58 16.84
N ALA A 271 -2.55 -14.84 17.25
CA ALA A 271 -3.54 -15.52 18.09
C ALA A 271 -3.84 -14.76 19.39
N GLN A 272 -2.79 -14.26 20.05
CA GLN A 272 -2.92 -13.53 21.32
C GLN A 272 -3.68 -12.22 21.15
N GLN A 273 -3.36 -11.45 20.10
CA GLN A 273 -4.04 -10.20 19.79
C GLN A 273 -5.48 -10.46 19.33
N GLY A 274 -5.69 -11.49 18.51
CA GLY A 274 -7.01 -11.95 18.05
C GLY A 274 -7.97 -12.26 19.20
N ALA A 275 -7.47 -12.93 20.24
CA ALA A 275 -8.27 -13.23 21.44
C ALA A 275 -8.78 -11.95 22.13
N ALA A 276 -8.00 -10.87 22.14
CA ALA A 276 -8.41 -9.59 22.70
C ALA A 276 -9.47 -8.88 21.82
N TRP A 277 -9.42 -9.07 20.51
CA TRP A 277 -10.36 -8.42 19.57
C TRP A 277 -11.74 -9.06 19.54
N LYS A 278 -11.83 -10.35 19.86
CA LYS A 278 -13.03 -11.18 19.73
C LYS A 278 -14.29 -10.51 20.26
N THR A 279 -14.27 -10.06 21.51
CA THR A 279 -15.45 -9.48 22.19
C THR A 279 -15.99 -8.25 21.45
N GLY A 280 -15.11 -7.34 21.02
CA GLY A 280 -15.50 -6.13 20.31
C GLY A 280 -15.99 -6.42 18.89
N ILE A 281 -15.34 -7.35 18.18
CA ILE A 281 -15.77 -7.79 16.85
C ILE A 281 -17.15 -8.44 16.91
N GLU A 282 -17.36 -9.42 17.79
CA GLU A 282 -18.66 -10.09 17.89
C GLU A 282 -19.76 -9.13 18.33
N PHE A 283 -19.45 -8.16 19.20
CA PHE A 283 -20.40 -7.09 19.54
C PHE A 283 -20.79 -6.30 18.29
N ALA A 284 -19.82 -5.83 17.51
CA ALA A 284 -20.07 -5.08 16.29
C ALA A 284 -20.88 -5.91 15.27
N VAL A 285 -20.51 -7.17 15.05
CA VAL A 285 -21.22 -8.08 14.14
C VAL A 285 -22.67 -8.24 14.56
N ARG A 286 -22.96 -8.55 15.83
CA ARG A 286 -24.34 -8.79 16.31
C ARG A 286 -25.25 -7.56 16.22
N HIS A 287 -24.69 -6.35 16.34
CA HIS A 287 -25.46 -5.09 16.35
C HIS A 287 -25.43 -4.36 15.00
N ALA A 288 -24.55 -4.74 14.08
CA ALA A 288 -24.50 -4.17 12.74
C ALA A 288 -25.80 -4.41 11.98
N LYS A 289 -26.20 -3.43 11.18
CA LYS A 289 -27.30 -3.57 10.23
C LYS A 289 -27.01 -4.64 9.19
N ALA A 290 -25.75 -4.71 8.75
CA ALA A 290 -25.26 -5.73 7.84
C ALA A 290 -23.76 -5.96 8.05
N VAL A 291 -23.30 -7.12 7.61
CA VAL A 291 -21.89 -7.51 7.58
C VAL A 291 -21.46 -7.69 6.13
N VAL A 292 -20.32 -7.12 5.74
CA VAL A 292 -19.75 -7.25 4.40
C VAL A 292 -18.46 -8.06 4.50
N VAL A 293 -18.33 -9.11 3.70
CA VAL A 293 -17.19 -10.04 3.75
C VAL A 293 -16.66 -10.39 2.37
N SER A 294 -15.43 -10.91 2.31
CA SER A 294 -14.75 -11.22 1.04
C SER A 294 -15.13 -12.56 0.41
N THR A 295 -15.63 -13.53 1.19
CA THR A 295 -15.89 -14.90 0.73
C THR A 295 -17.17 -15.49 1.30
N GLU A 296 -17.72 -16.50 0.62
CA GLU A 296 -18.93 -17.21 1.08
C GLU A 296 -18.66 -18.05 2.34
N PHE A 297 -17.46 -18.62 2.49
CA PHE A 297 -17.06 -19.34 3.70
C PHE A 297 -17.02 -18.41 4.93
N LEU A 298 -16.42 -17.23 4.78
CA LEU A 298 -16.44 -16.22 5.83
C LEU A 298 -17.86 -15.72 6.13
N ALA A 299 -18.70 -15.61 5.09
CA ALA A 299 -20.10 -15.25 5.27
C ALA A 299 -20.87 -16.28 6.10
N ALA A 300 -20.65 -17.57 5.86
CA ALA A 300 -21.28 -18.64 6.63
C ALA A 300 -20.97 -18.51 8.13
N LYS A 301 -19.71 -18.23 8.49
CA LYS A 301 -19.29 -18.03 9.88
C LYS A 301 -19.96 -16.80 10.52
N TYR A 302 -19.98 -15.66 9.82
CA TYR A 302 -20.63 -14.46 10.38
C TYR A 302 -22.16 -14.52 10.36
N ARG A 303 -22.78 -15.36 9.53
CA ARG A 303 -24.23 -15.60 9.54
C ARG A 303 -24.73 -16.22 10.84
N GLU A 304 -23.87 -16.91 11.58
CA GLU A 304 -24.18 -17.42 12.92
C GLU A 304 -24.42 -16.29 13.94
N LEU A 305 -23.88 -15.10 13.68
CA LEU A 305 -23.96 -13.92 14.56
C LEU A 305 -24.88 -12.81 14.01
N ASN A 306 -25.03 -12.70 12.69
CA ASN A 306 -25.87 -11.71 12.04
C ASN A 306 -26.48 -12.28 10.75
N ALA A 307 -27.80 -12.25 10.60
CA ALA A 307 -28.46 -12.80 9.40
C ALA A 307 -28.19 -12.01 8.11
N ALA A 308 -27.89 -10.71 8.21
CA ALA A 308 -27.69 -9.81 7.08
C ALA A 308 -26.21 -9.75 6.67
N VAL A 309 -25.72 -10.81 6.00
CA VAL A 309 -24.35 -10.87 5.49
C VAL A 309 -24.31 -10.79 3.97
N HIS A 310 -23.52 -9.85 3.44
CA HIS A 310 -23.28 -9.67 2.01
C HIS A 310 -21.85 -10.08 1.65
N VAL A 311 -21.71 -10.92 0.64
CA VAL A 311 -20.40 -11.24 0.05
C VAL A 311 -20.06 -10.20 -1.01
N LEU A 312 -18.90 -9.58 -0.84
CA LEU A 312 -18.27 -8.66 -1.77
C LEU A 312 -16.84 -9.15 -2.02
N PRO A 313 -16.58 -9.89 -3.10
CA PRO A 313 -15.26 -10.44 -3.38
C PRO A 313 -14.22 -9.35 -3.64
N ASN A 314 -12.95 -9.73 -3.56
CA ASN A 314 -11.85 -8.85 -3.95
C ASN A 314 -11.77 -8.74 -5.48
N TYR A 315 -11.54 -7.51 -5.94
CA TYR A 315 -11.14 -7.19 -7.31
C TYR A 315 -9.75 -6.54 -7.28
N ILE A 316 -9.08 -6.57 -8.43
CA ILE A 316 -7.71 -6.07 -8.55
C ILE A 316 -7.69 -4.81 -9.40
N ASP A 317 -6.91 -3.80 -8.98
CA ASP A 317 -6.46 -2.79 -9.94
C ASP A 317 -5.40 -3.43 -10.82
N PHE A 318 -5.86 -3.94 -11.96
CA PHE A 318 -5.05 -4.75 -12.83
C PHE A 318 -3.81 -4.01 -13.31
N ASP A 319 -3.94 -2.73 -13.65
CA ASP A 319 -2.86 -1.95 -14.24
C ASP A 319 -1.73 -1.68 -13.23
N LEU A 320 -2.04 -1.61 -11.94
CA LEU A 320 -1.04 -1.48 -10.89
C LEU A 320 -0.11 -2.72 -10.83
N PHE A 321 -0.66 -3.91 -11.04
CA PHE A 321 0.04 -5.19 -10.96
C PHE A 321 0.56 -5.70 -12.31
N TYR A 322 0.13 -5.07 -13.41
CA TYR A 322 0.41 -5.58 -14.74
C TYR A 322 1.90 -5.70 -15.03
N ARG A 323 2.29 -6.91 -15.42
CA ARG A 323 3.58 -7.22 -16.05
C ARG A 323 3.31 -8.19 -17.20
N PRO A 324 3.82 -7.94 -18.42
CA PRO A 324 3.65 -8.87 -19.53
C PRO A 324 4.16 -10.27 -19.17
N VAL A 325 3.44 -11.30 -19.62
CA VAL A 325 3.92 -12.67 -19.45
C VAL A 325 5.25 -12.86 -20.17
N PRO A 326 6.29 -13.39 -19.49
CA PRO A 326 7.59 -13.62 -20.10
C PRO A 326 7.47 -14.49 -21.36
N GLN A 327 8.01 -14.00 -22.49
CA GLN A 327 7.99 -14.70 -23.79
C GLN A 327 9.10 -15.75 -23.92
N SER A 328 10.19 -15.58 -23.17
CA SER A 328 11.34 -16.49 -23.16
C SER A 328 11.88 -16.65 -21.75
N THR A 329 12.58 -17.76 -21.50
CA THR A 329 13.38 -17.91 -20.28
C THR A 329 14.44 -16.82 -20.19
N ALA A 330 14.86 -16.49 -18.97
CA ALA A 330 16.00 -15.63 -18.73
C ALA A 330 17.23 -16.13 -19.53
N PRO A 331 18.13 -15.24 -19.99
CA PRO A 331 19.30 -15.62 -20.78
C PRO A 331 20.21 -16.64 -20.09
N ASP A 332 20.24 -16.65 -18.76
CA ASP A 332 20.97 -17.60 -17.90
C ASP A 332 20.22 -18.92 -17.66
N GLY A 333 18.99 -19.05 -18.17
CA GLY A 333 18.13 -20.21 -17.98
C GLY A 333 17.58 -20.38 -16.56
N ARG A 334 17.78 -19.38 -15.68
CA ARG A 334 17.36 -19.39 -14.28
C ARG A 334 15.83 -19.28 -14.17
N ILE A 335 15.26 -19.98 -13.19
CA ILE A 335 13.84 -19.95 -12.85
C ILE A 335 13.70 -19.40 -11.44
N ASN A 336 12.92 -18.31 -11.30
CA ASN A 336 12.64 -17.69 -10.01
C ASN A 336 11.30 -18.18 -9.46
N ILE A 337 11.31 -18.74 -8.26
CA ILE A 337 10.14 -19.24 -7.55
C ILE A 337 9.83 -18.32 -6.38
N GLY A 338 8.58 -17.91 -6.21
CA GLY A 338 8.14 -17.01 -5.16
C GLY A 338 7.13 -17.60 -4.19
N LEU A 339 7.30 -17.30 -2.89
CA LEU A 339 6.33 -17.58 -1.84
C LEU A 339 6.16 -16.34 -0.95
N LEU A 340 4.92 -15.93 -0.68
CA LEU A 340 4.64 -14.70 0.04
C LEU A 340 3.61 -14.85 1.16
N GLY A 341 3.85 -14.16 2.27
CA GLY A 341 2.90 -13.95 3.36
C GLY A 341 2.46 -15.27 3.99
N SER A 342 1.16 -15.56 3.95
CA SER A 342 0.65 -16.81 4.53
C SER A 342 1.25 -18.08 3.88
N SER A 343 1.76 -18.02 2.64
CA SER A 343 2.40 -19.16 1.98
C SER A 343 3.67 -19.66 2.70
N ILE A 344 4.32 -18.78 3.48
CA ILE A 344 5.55 -19.11 4.23
C ILE A 344 5.30 -19.31 5.73
N GLN A 345 4.05 -19.27 6.19
CA GLN A 345 3.70 -19.66 7.55
C GLN A 345 3.96 -21.16 7.76
N PRO A 346 4.31 -21.61 8.98
CA PRO A 346 4.80 -22.97 9.21
C PRO A 346 3.89 -24.09 8.66
N SER A 347 2.58 -24.04 8.96
CA SER A 347 1.61 -25.06 8.54
C SER A 347 1.42 -25.11 7.02
N ASN A 348 1.45 -23.96 6.34
CA ASN A 348 1.35 -23.85 4.89
C ASN A 348 2.66 -24.28 4.22
N PHE A 349 3.79 -23.76 4.70
CA PHE A 349 5.11 -24.02 4.13
C PHE A 349 5.53 -25.49 4.22
N ALA A 350 5.12 -26.19 5.29
CA ALA A 350 5.37 -27.62 5.45
C ALA A 350 4.86 -28.47 4.27
N LEU A 351 3.84 -27.99 3.54
CA LEU A 351 3.28 -28.67 2.36
C LEU A 351 4.24 -28.70 1.16
N VAL A 352 5.19 -27.75 1.10
CA VAL A 352 6.11 -27.56 -0.05
C VAL A 352 7.58 -27.69 0.32
N ASP A 353 7.95 -27.67 1.60
CA ASP A 353 9.36 -27.67 2.04
C ASP A 353 10.17 -28.82 1.43
N GLN A 354 9.68 -30.05 1.53
CA GLN A 354 10.36 -31.22 0.98
C GLN A 354 10.51 -31.17 -0.54
N ALA A 355 9.48 -30.66 -1.25
CA ALA A 355 9.53 -30.48 -2.69
C ALA A 355 10.60 -29.44 -3.08
N LEU A 356 10.63 -28.29 -2.40
CA LEU A 356 11.63 -27.25 -2.65
C LEU A 356 13.06 -27.74 -2.39
N ARG A 357 13.29 -28.54 -1.34
CA ARG A 357 14.60 -29.14 -1.06
C ARG A 357 15.05 -30.08 -2.18
N ALA A 358 14.16 -30.97 -2.63
CA ALA A 358 14.45 -31.89 -3.73
C ALA A 358 14.73 -31.15 -5.05
N LEU A 359 14.00 -30.06 -5.31
CA LEU A 359 14.20 -29.21 -6.49
C LEU A 359 15.55 -28.49 -6.46
N VAL A 360 15.93 -27.94 -5.31
CA VAL A 360 17.22 -27.31 -5.09
C VAL A 360 18.37 -28.28 -5.34
N GLU A 361 18.27 -29.52 -4.83
CA GLU A 361 19.26 -30.57 -5.08
C GLU A 361 19.33 -30.96 -6.57
N ARG A 362 18.17 -31.08 -7.23
CA ARG A 362 18.07 -31.49 -8.63
C ARG A 362 18.57 -30.44 -9.63
N TYR A 363 18.26 -29.17 -9.40
CA TYR A 363 18.46 -28.11 -10.40
C TYR A 363 19.58 -27.11 -10.04
N GLY A 364 20.03 -27.08 -8.78
CA GLY A 364 21.12 -26.21 -8.34
C GLY A 364 20.91 -24.74 -8.73
N THR A 365 21.96 -24.09 -9.22
CA THR A 365 21.99 -22.66 -9.58
C THR A 365 21.02 -22.24 -10.69
N ARG A 366 20.34 -23.20 -11.33
CA ARG A 366 19.23 -22.92 -12.25
C ARG A 366 17.97 -22.43 -11.51
N LEU A 367 17.88 -22.65 -10.20
CA LEU A 367 16.76 -22.15 -9.39
C LEU A 367 17.20 -21.01 -8.47
N HIS A 368 16.27 -20.08 -8.27
CA HIS A 368 16.30 -19.11 -7.21
C HIS A 368 14.94 -19.08 -6.52
N ILE A 369 14.91 -19.03 -5.20
CA ILE A 369 13.66 -19.00 -4.42
C ILE A 369 13.60 -17.74 -3.58
N ASP A 370 12.59 -16.91 -3.80
CA ASP A 370 12.29 -15.76 -2.96
C ASP A 370 11.21 -16.11 -1.93
N PHE A 371 11.54 -15.88 -0.66
CA PHE A 371 10.59 -15.89 0.43
C PHE A 371 10.27 -14.46 0.82
N VAL A 372 8.99 -14.11 0.93
CA VAL A 372 8.56 -12.76 1.29
C VAL A 372 7.62 -12.81 2.49
N GLY A 373 8.00 -12.19 3.59
CA GLY A 373 7.10 -12.07 4.73
C GLY A 373 7.80 -11.64 6.01
N TRP A 374 7.31 -12.17 7.13
CA TRP A 374 7.77 -11.79 8.47
C TRP A 374 8.99 -12.60 8.92
N GLU A 375 8.99 -13.88 8.63
CA GLU A 375 10.04 -14.81 9.05
C GLU A 375 10.46 -15.70 7.87
N CYS A 376 11.76 -15.92 7.75
CA CYS A 376 12.30 -16.86 6.78
C CYS A 376 11.97 -18.29 7.22
N PRO A 377 11.49 -19.18 6.32
CA PRO A 377 11.22 -20.55 6.69
C PRO A 377 12.41 -21.28 7.31
N GLN A 378 12.12 -22.15 8.27
CA GLN A 378 13.16 -22.86 9.03
C GLN A 378 14.08 -23.66 8.09
N GLY A 379 15.40 -23.48 8.26
CA GLY A 379 16.41 -24.18 7.47
C GLY A 379 16.68 -23.57 6.09
N TRP A 380 16.08 -22.42 5.76
CA TRP A 380 16.32 -21.68 4.51
C TRP A 380 17.14 -20.40 4.70
N ALA A 381 17.30 -19.93 5.93
CA ALA A 381 18.13 -18.76 6.24
C ALA A 381 19.58 -18.96 5.77
N GLY A 382 20.07 -18.06 4.92
CA GLY A 382 21.43 -18.09 4.38
C GLY A 382 21.67 -19.14 3.28
N HIS A 383 20.64 -19.84 2.81
CA HIS A 383 20.80 -20.79 1.71
C HIS A 383 21.18 -20.05 0.40
N PRO A 384 22.22 -20.50 -0.34
CA PRO A 384 22.82 -19.73 -1.43
C PRO A 384 21.90 -19.50 -2.65
N LEU A 385 20.83 -20.28 -2.77
CA LEU A 385 19.84 -20.17 -3.85
C LEU A 385 18.55 -19.47 -3.43
N THR A 386 18.56 -18.80 -2.27
CA THR A 386 17.35 -18.18 -1.74
C THR A 386 17.58 -16.74 -1.33
N THR A 387 16.52 -15.94 -1.34
CA THR A 387 16.52 -14.61 -0.75
C THR A 387 15.27 -14.43 0.09
N PHE A 388 15.45 -13.93 1.31
CA PHE A 388 14.35 -13.54 2.16
C PHE A 388 14.17 -12.03 2.06
N HIS A 389 12.95 -11.61 1.71
CA HIS A 389 12.51 -10.23 1.66
C HIS A 389 11.53 -9.98 2.79
N THR A 390 11.68 -8.86 3.48
CA THR A 390 10.69 -8.44 4.47
C THR A 390 9.40 -7.99 3.79
N PHE A 391 8.29 -8.08 4.52
CA PHE A 391 6.98 -7.70 4.01
C PHE A 391 6.92 -6.20 3.63
N VAL A 392 6.31 -5.90 2.48
CA VAL A 392 6.10 -4.52 2.00
C VAL A 392 4.72 -4.05 2.43
N HIS A 393 4.68 -3.10 3.36
CA HIS A 393 3.43 -2.65 3.98
C HIS A 393 2.59 -1.69 3.14
N GLN A 394 3.18 -1.05 2.14
CA GLN A 394 2.48 -0.12 1.27
C GLN A 394 1.98 -0.87 0.02
N TYR A 395 0.68 -0.79 -0.27
CA TYR A 395 0.06 -1.59 -1.33
C TYR A 395 0.64 -1.31 -2.73
N VAL A 396 0.91 -0.04 -3.05
CA VAL A 396 1.49 0.37 -4.34
C VAL A 396 2.93 -0.12 -4.47
N ASP A 397 3.73 0.01 -3.40
CA ASP A 397 5.11 -0.47 -3.38
C ASP A 397 5.16 -1.98 -3.48
N TYR A 398 4.23 -2.69 -2.82
CA TYR A 398 4.07 -4.13 -2.94
C TYR A 398 3.85 -4.55 -4.39
N ALA A 399 2.91 -3.90 -5.10
CA ALA A 399 2.64 -4.20 -6.50
C ALA A 399 3.83 -3.88 -7.42
N ALA A 400 4.59 -2.81 -7.14
CA ALA A 400 5.84 -2.54 -7.83
C ALA A 400 6.90 -3.61 -7.58
N GLN A 401 7.06 -4.02 -6.33
CA GLN A 401 8.05 -5.00 -5.91
C GLN A 401 7.76 -6.39 -6.46
N LEU A 402 6.48 -6.82 -6.47
CA LEU A 402 6.07 -8.10 -7.04
C LEU A 402 6.48 -8.24 -8.51
N ARG A 403 6.35 -7.15 -9.28
CA ARG A 403 6.78 -7.13 -10.70
C ARG A 403 8.31 -7.22 -10.83
N GLN A 404 9.05 -6.65 -9.89
CA GLN A 404 10.53 -6.62 -9.88
C GLN A 404 11.17 -7.93 -9.42
N TRP A 405 10.51 -8.73 -8.58
CA TRP A 405 11.04 -10.03 -8.18
C TRP A 405 11.16 -11.02 -9.35
N ASN A 406 10.55 -10.70 -10.49
CA ASN A 406 10.73 -11.48 -11.73
C ASN A 406 10.41 -12.97 -11.56
N TRP A 407 9.41 -13.29 -10.74
CA TRP A 407 8.96 -14.67 -10.52
C TRP A 407 8.42 -15.27 -11.81
N ASP A 408 8.89 -16.48 -12.10
CA ASP A 408 8.38 -17.35 -13.15
C ASP A 408 7.25 -18.24 -12.62
N ILE A 409 7.40 -18.70 -11.37
CA ILE A 409 6.48 -19.59 -10.68
C ILE A 409 6.16 -19.02 -9.30
N ALA A 410 4.89 -18.93 -8.92
CA ALA A 410 4.48 -18.64 -7.55
C ALA A 410 3.87 -19.90 -6.91
N LEU A 411 4.18 -20.14 -5.64
CA LEU A 411 3.58 -21.23 -4.86
C LEU A 411 2.65 -20.67 -3.78
N ILE A 412 1.45 -21.20 -3.75
CA ILE A 412 0.40 -20.80 -2.83
C ILE A 412 -0.11 -22.04 -2.07
N PRO A 413 0.76 -22.65 -1.22
CA PRO A 413 0.29 -23.68 -0.32
C PRO A 413 -0.66 -23.08 0.71
N LEU A 414 -1.72 -23.82 1.00
CA LEU A 414 -2.73 -23.46 1.99
C LEU A 414 -3.24 -24.72 2.70
N ALA A 415 -3.02 -24.78 4.00
CA ALA A 415 -3.50 -25.85 4.86
C ALA A 415 -5.05 -25.83 4.90
N SER A 416 -5.64 -27.02 4.99
CA SER A 416 -7.09 -27.19 4.95
C SER A 416 -7.69 -27.10 6.35
N ASP A 417 -7.61 -25.93 6.97
CA ASP A 417 -8.27 -25.59 8.23
C ASP A 417 -9.37 -24.52 8.03
N GLU A 418 -10.25 -24.36 9.02
CA GLU A 418 -11.40 -23.44 8.91
C GLU A 418 -10.98 -21.98 8.70
N TYR A 419 -9.91 -21.53 9.35
CA TYR A 419 -9.42 -20.17 9.24
C TYR A 419 -8.89 -19.90 7.82
N ASN A 420 -8.11 -20.82 7.28
CA ASN A 420 -7.60 -20.74 5.91
C ASN A 420 -8.72 -20.83 4.86
N GLN A 421 -9.80 -21.57 5.11
CA GLN A 421 -10.97 -21.60 4.22
C GLN A 421 -11.71 -20.25 4.16
N CYS A 422 -11.56 -19.40 5.17
CA CYS A 422 -12.13 -18.05 5.17
C CYS A 422 -11.33 -17.04 4.33
N LYS A 423 -10.08 -17.36 3.96
CA LYS A 423 -9.22 -16.46 3.18
C LYS A 423 -9.75 -16.27 1.76
N SER A 424 -9.40 -15.14 1.17
CA SER A 424 -9.69 -14.84 -0.23
C SER A 424 -8.61 -15.35 -1.19
N TYR A 425 -8.94 -15.39 -2.47
CA TYR A 425 -8.04 -15.76 -3.57
C TYR A 425 -7.14 -14.60 -4.05
N ILE A 426 -6.86 -13.59 -3.22
CA ILE A 426 -6.16 -12.37 -3.68
C ILE A 426 -4.79 -12.63 -4.32
N LYS A 427 -4.05 -13.63 -3.82
CA LYS A 427 -2.76 -14.01 -4.42
C LYS A 427 -2.92 -14.50 -5.87
N TRP A 428 -4.01 -15.18 -6.20
CA TRP A 428 -4.30 -15.57 -7.58
C TRP A 428 -4.52 -14.33 -8.47
N LEU A 429 -5.20 -13.29 -7.96
CA LEU A 429 -5.37 -12.03 -8.68
C LEU A 429 -4.02 -11.35 -8.93
N ASP A 430 -3.24 -11.14 -7.87
CA ASP A 430 -1.97 -10.41 -7.92
C ASP A 430 -0.97 -11.09 -8.86
N TYR A 431 -0.82 -12.41 -8.74
CA TYR A 431 0.14 -13.18 -9.54
C TYR A 431 -0.30 -13.35 -10.98
N SER A 432 -1.60 -13.52 -11.24
CA SER A 432 -2.12 -13.57 -12.61
C SER A 432 -1.96 -12.22 -13.30
N ALA A 433 -2.29 -11.10 -12.64
CA ALA A 433 -2.07 -9.76 -13.20
C ALA A 433 -0.58 -9.49 -13.47
N ALA A 434 0.32 -9.99 -12.61
CA ALA A 434 1.76 -9.93 -12.82
C ALA A 434 2.30 -10.97 -13.84
N GLY A 435 1.44 -11.77 -14.48
CA GLY A 435 1.85 -12.75 -15.50
C GLY A 435 2.77 -13.84 -14.94
N ILE A 436 2.48 -14.35 -13.75
CA ILE A 436 3.24 -15.40 -13.04
C ILE A 436 2.45 -16.71 -13.10
N ALA A 437 3.07 -17.80 -13.53
CA ALA A 437 2.44 -19.11 -13.48
C ALA A 437 2.35 -19.58 -12.02
N SER A 438 1.20 -20.07 -11.59
CA SER A 438 0.97 -20.31 -10.15
C SER A 438 0.53 -21.74 -9.87
N VAL A 439 1.02 -22.30 -8.77
CA VAL A 439 0.63 -23.61 -8.22
C VAL A 439 -0.03 -23.36 -6.87
N PHE A 440 -1.23 -23.89 -6.68
CA PHE A 440 -2.08 -23.68 -5.51
C PHE A 440 -2.40 -25.01 -4.84
N SER A 441 -2.62 -24.97 -3.52
CA SER A 441 -3.35 -26.05 -2.86
C SER A 441 -4.75 -26.21 -3.47
N ASP A 442 -5.16 -27.45 -3.71
CA ASP A 442 -6.52 -27.79 -4.14
C ASP A 442 -7.48 -27.71 -2.95
N VAL A 443 -7.85 -26.48 -2.61
CA VAL A 443 -8.80 -26.14 -1.54
C VAL A 443 -9.87 -25.20 -2.09
N SER A 444 -10.99 -25.08 -1.38
CA SER A 444 -12.19 -24.36 -1.85
C SER A 444 -11.90 -22.93 -2.31
N VAL A 445 -11.01 -22.22 -1.62
CA VAL A 445 -10.62 -20.84 -1.94
C VAL A 445 -10.08 -20.71 -3.37
N TYR A 446 -9.31 -21.68 -3.85
CA TYR A 446 -8.67 -21.64 -5.17
C TYR A 446 -9.42 -22.47 -6.22
N SER A 447 -9.96 -23.63 -5.86
CA SER A 447 -10.73 -24.47 -6.78
C SER A 447 -12.00 -23.80 -7.33
N GLN A 448 -12.49 -22.74 -6.68
CA GLN A 448 -13.61 -21.92 -7.17
C GLN A 448 -13.24 -20.92 -8.27
N VAL A 449 -11.96 -20.55 -8.41
CA VAL A 449 -11.52 -19.50 -9.33
C VAL A 449 -10.40 -19.92 -10.28
N VAL A 450 -9.65 -20.97 -9.95
CA VAL A 450 -8.58 -21.50 -10.79
C VAL A 450 -9.12 -22.67 -11.61
N THR A 451 -8.99 -22.58 -12.93
CA THR A 451 -9.23 -23.73 -13.82
C THR A 451 -7.95 -24.53 -13.93
N HIS A 452 -7.94 -25.75 -13.37
CA HIS A 452 -6.77 -26.62 -13.38
C HIS A 452 -6.22 -26.86 -14.79
N GLU A 453 -4.90 -26.77 -14.95
CA GLU A 453 -4.15 -26.86 -16.22
C GLU A 453 -4.45 -25.77 -17.25
N VAL A 454 -5.30 -24.79 -16.91
CA VAL A 454 -5.62 -23.66 -17.78
C VAL A 454 -5.11 -22.35 -17.17
N THR A 455 -5.57 -21.98 -15.97
CA THR A 455 -5.18 -20.72 -15.30
C THR A 455 -4.33 -20.90 -14.05
N GLY A 456 -3.97 -22.15 -13.76
CA GLY A 456 -3.04 -22.53 -12.70
C GLY A 456 -3.02 -24.04 -12.50
N LEU A 457 -2.16 -24.52 -11.60
CA LEU A 457 -2.17 -25.92 -11.16
C LEU A 457 -2.77 -26.01 -9.75
N LEU A 458 -3.78 -26.87 -9.56
CA LEU A 458 -4.41 -27.17 -8.27
C LEU A 458 -3.87 -28.52 -7.81
N MET A 459 -3.10 -28.54 -6.73
CA MET A 459 -2.42 -29.74 -6.25
C MET A 459 -2.95 -30.19 -4.89
N PRO A 460 -3.14 -31.50 -4.67
CA PRO A 460 -3.42 -32.00 -3.33
C PRO A 460 -2.24 -31.65 -2.40
N ASN A 461 -2.54 -31.50 -1.11
CA ASN A 461 -1.58 -31.14 -0.07
C ASN A 461 -0.61 -32.30 0.26
N SER A 462 0.27 -32.63 -0.68
CA SER A 462 1.31 -33.66 -0.56
C SER A 462 2.61 -33.23 -1.26
N SER A 463 3.75 -33.45 -0.61
CA SER A 463 5.06 -33.04 -1.15
C SER A 463 5.33 -33.55 -2.57
N GLN A 464 4.91 -34.77 -2.90
CA GLN A 464 5.14 -35.36 -4.22
C GLN A 464 4.36 -34.62 -5.32
N ALA A 465 3.08 -34.32 -5.09
CA ALA A 465 2.27 -33.59 -6.07
C ALA A 465 2.85 -32.19 -6.34
N TRP A 466 3.32 -31.49 -5.31
CA TRP A 466 4.00 -30.21 -5.46
C TRP A 466 5.31 -30.35 -6.24
N LEU A 467 6.14 -31.36 -5.92
CA LEU A 467 7.38 -31.63 -6.65
C LEU A 467 7.12 -31.86 -8.13
N ASP A 468 6.13 -32.69 -8.47
CA ASP A 468 5.79 -33.03 -9.86
C ASP A 468 5.27 -31.81 -10.62
N ALA A 469 4.37 -31.03 -10.01
CA ALA A 469 3.83 -29.81 -10.61
C ALA A 469 4.91 -28.77 -10.87
N ILE A 470 5.79 -28.51 -9.89
CA ILE A 470 6.86 -27.52 -10.04
C ILE A 470 7.89 -27.99 -11.07
N THR A 471 8.25 -29.29 -11.04
CA THR A 471 9.12 -29.91 -12.06
C THR A 471 8.55 -29.70 -13.46
N GLN A 472 7.26 -29.96 -13.65
CA GLN A 472 6.59 -29.76 -14.93
C GLN A 472 6.70 -28.31 -15.41
N LEU A 473 6.49 -27.33 -14.53
CA LEU A 473 6.61 -25.91 -14.88
C LEU A 473 8.05 -25.47 -15.13
N ILE A 474 9.04 -26.05 -14.44
CA ILE A 474 10.47 -25.79 -14.70
C ILE A 474 10.86 -26.32 -16.08
N GLU A 475 10.44 -27.53 -16.42
CA GLU A 475 10.84 -28.25 -17.63
C GLU A 475 10.04 -27.88 -18.87
N SER A 476 8.84 -27.30 -18.71
CA SER A 476 7.97 -26.92 -19.82
C SER A 476 7.70 -25.40 -19.85
N PRO A 477 8.62 -24.56 -20.39
CA PRO A 477 8.40 -23.12 -20.55
C PRO A 477 7.10 -22.77 -21.28
N GLY A 478 6.72 -23.56 -22.29
CA GLY A 478 5.45 -23.38 -23.01
C GLY A 478 4.22 -23.56 -22.14
N LYS A 479 4.21 -24.58 -21.26
CA LYS A 479 3.11 -24.77 -20.29
C LYS A 479 3.08 -23.63 -19.28
N ARG A 480 4.25 -23.25 -18.76
CA ARG A 480 4.38 -22.12 -17.82
C ARG A 480 3.83 -20.81 -18.42
N HIS A 481 4.22 -20.50 -19.65
CA HIS A 481 3.71 -19.35 -20.38
C HIS A 481 2.19 -19.42 -20.60
N ALA A 482 1.66 -20.56 -21.06
CA ALA A 482 0.25 -20.74 -21.33
C ALA A 482 -0.63 -20.51 -20.08
N LEU A 483 -0.22 -21.07 -18.93
CA LEU A 483 -0.92 -20.88 -17.65
C LEU A 483 -0.94 -19.41 -17.23
N ALA A 484 0.22 -18.75 -17.27
CA ALA A 484 0.33 -17.34 -16.89
C ALA A 484 -0.49 -16.43 -17.82
N ALA A 485 -0.47 -16.67 -19.13
CA ALA A 485 -1.24 -15.90 -20.11
C ALA A 485 -2.75 -16.08 -19.95
N ALA A 486 -3.20 -17.31 -19.75
CA ALA A 486 -4.61 -17.60 -19.53
C ALA A 486 -5.12 -17.01 -18.20
N GLY A 487 -4.36 -17.16 -17.11
CA GLY A 487 -4.69 -16.55 -15.82
C GLY A 487 -4.72 -15.02 -15.88
N GLN A 488 -3.71 -14.40 -16.50
CA GLN A 488 -3.67 -12.95 -16.68
C GLN A 488 -4.88 -12.42 -17.47
N LYS A 489 -5.26 -13.13 -18.55
CA LYS A 489 -6.44 -12.80 -19.34
C LYS A 489 -7.73 -12.93 -18.53
N GLU A 490 -7.91 -14.05 -17.83
CA GLU A 490 -9.11 -14.30 -17.03
C GLU A 490 -9.27 -13.23 -15.92
N VAL A 491 -8.19 -12.87 -15.25
CA VAL A 491 -8.22 -11.82 -14.22
C VAL A 491 -8.52 -10.43 -14.82
N ARG A 492 -7.96 -10.10 -16.00
CA ARG A 492 -8.28 -8.85 -16.70
C ARG A 492 -9.77 -8.74 -17.04
N GLU A 493 -10.34 -9.80 -17.58
CA GLU A 493 -11.72 -9.82 -18.07
C GLU A 493 -12.75 -9.96 -16.93
N GLY A 494 -12.40 -10.75 -15.90
CA GLY A 494 -13.32 -11.14 -14.83
C GLY A 494 -13.20 -10.34 -13.54
N PHE A 495 -12.04 -9.74 -13.26
CA PHE A 495 -11.71 -9.25 -11.90
C PHE A 495 -11.08 -7.86 -11.86
N ASP A 496 -10.96 -7.16 -13.00
CA ASP A 496 -10.51 -5.77 -13.03
C ASP A 496 -11.48 -4.88 -12.24
N LEU A 497 -10.96 -4.22 -11.21
CA LEU A 497 -11.69 -3.34 -10.30
C LEU A 497 -12.43 -2.24 -11.07
N ALA A 498 -11.81 -1.67 -12.12
CA ALA A 498 -12.44 -0.61 -12.89
C ALA A 498 -13.76 -1.08 -13.53
N ALA A 499 -13.79 -2.33 -14.01
CA ALA A 499 -14.99 -2.94 -14.59
C ALA A 499 -16.00 -3.44 -13.55
N LYS A 500 -15.56 -3.68 -12.31
CA LYS A 500 -16.38 -4.28 -11.25
C LYS A 500 -16.78 -3.32 -10.12
N ALA A 501 -16.39 -2.05 -10.19
CA ALA A 501 -16.71 -1.04 -9.18
C ALA A 501 -18.21 -0.92 -8.88
N ALA A 502 -19.09 -1.12 -9.88
CA ALA A 502 -20.53 -1.10 -9.69
C ALA A 502 -21.03 -2.14 -8.65
N HIS A 503 -20.34 -3.28 -8.51
CA HIS A 503 -20.69 -4.28 -7.51
C HIS A 503 -20.51 -3.74 -6.07
N TYR A 504 -19.50 -2.90 -5.84
CA TYR A 504 -19.32 -2.21 -4.57
C TYR A 504 -20.47 -1.24 -4.32
N HIS A 505 -20.86 -0.44 -5.30
CA HIS A 505 -22.02 0.45 -5.17
C HIS A 505 -23.29 -0.33 -4.79
N ASP A 506 -23.54 -1.47 -5.43
CA ASP A 506 -24.73 -2.28 -5.20
C ASP A 506 -24.76 -2.90 -3.79
N VAL A 507 -23.65 -3.48 -3.34
CA VAL A 507 -23.55 -4.04 -1.98
C VAL A 507 -23.76 -2.95 -0.94
N TYR A 508 -23.04 -1.83 -1.03
CA TYR A 508 -23.14 -0.76 -0.04
C TYR A 508 -24.50 -0.04 -0.09
N SER A 509 -25.15 0.03 -1.26
CA SER A 509 -26.50 0.56 -1.35
C SER A 509 -27.54 -0.38 -0.72
N ARG A 510 -27.35 -1.71 -0.77
CA ARG A 510 -28.18 -2.65 0.00
C ARG A 510 -28.04 -2.46 1.50
N CYS A 511 -26.84 -2.14 1.99
CA CYS A 511 -26.63 -1.80 3.40
C CYS A 511 -27.38 -0.52 3.84
N LEU A 512 -27.67 0.39 2.90
CA LEU A 512 -28.46 1.60 3.16
C LEU A 512 -29.97 1.36 3.14
N ALA A 513 -30.45 0.38 2.37
CA ALA A 513 -31.89 0.13 2.18
C ALA A 513 -32.63 -0.06 3.53
N PRO A 514 -33.84 0.51 3.68
CA PRO A 514 -34.56 0.59 4.96
C PRO A 514 -34.88 -0.77 5.58
#